data_AF-F4C983-F1
#
_entry.id   AF-F4C983-F1
#
_cell.length_a   1.000
_cell.length_b   1.000
_cell.length_c   1.000
_cell.angle_alpha   90.00
_cell.angle_beta   90.00
_cell.angle_gamma   90.00
#
_symmetry.space_group_name_H-M   'P 1'
#
loop_
_entity.id
_entity.type
_entity.pdbx_description
1 polymer ?
#
loop_
_entity_poly.entity_id
_entity_poly.type
_entity_poly.pdbx_seq_one_letter_code
_entity_poly.pdbx_strand_id
1 'polypeptide(L)'
;MHEDELLLLEIELFSQYVLTKKLNSGLAIGAFAESVNVSKGEISKIINKKKKSVSLHSFYNIAINSGDTIENVRDVVYTHRNLELKKNYKLEKRTNFGTFMRDNFEGENTFEKIQSKTGIDKQRLIDIYFNTGAPEPYEFLLIEKAVKKKPGEMMKEYIEKFPVKKGKE
;
A
#
# COMPACT_ATOMS: atom_id res chain seq x y z
N MET A 1 -14.81 13.50 -10.90
CA MET A 1 -14.09 12.79 -11.96
C MET A 1 -13.93 11.35 -11.51
N HIS A 2 -14.42 10.41 -12.31
CA HIS A 2 -14.27 8.97 -12.04
C HIS A 2 -12.83 8.53 -12.32
N GLU A 3 -12.40 7.38 -11.78
CA GLU A 3 -11.02 6.90 -11.94
C GLU A 3 -10.63 6.73 -13.41
N ASP A 4 -11.55 6.26 -14.25
CA ASP A 4 -11.31 6.10 -15.68
C ASP A 4 -11.05 7.44 -16.39
N GLU A 5 -11.72 8.52 -15.96
CA GLU A 5 -11.51 9.87 -16.48
C GLU A 5 -10.16 10.44 -16.04
N LEU A 6 -9.74 10.17 -14.79
CA LEU A 6 -8.43 10.54 -14.26
C LEU A 6 -7.31 9.86 -15.04
N LEU A 7 -7.45 8.56 -15.32
CA LEU A 7 -6.46 7.78 -16.08
C LEU A 7 -6.32 8.28 -17.52
N LEU A 8 -7.42 8.64 -18.18
CA LEU A 8 -7.37 9.21 -19.53
C LEU A 8 -6.62 10.55 -19.54
N LEU A 9 -6.87 11.41 -18.55
CA LEU A 9 -6.15 12.68 -18.40
C LEU A 9 -4.65 12.46 -18.14
N GLU A 10 -4.27 11.45 -17.37
CA GLU A 10 -2.86 11.11 -17.13
C GLU A 10 -2.15 10.65 -18.40
N ILE A 11 -2.82 9.82 -19.21
CA ILE A 11 -2.29 9.42 -20.51
C ILE A 11 -2.14 10.62 -21.44
N GLU A 12 -3.11 11.54 -21.44
CA GLU A 12 -3.05 12.78 -22.21
C GLU A 12 -1.84 13.63 -21.81
N LEU A 13 -1.71 13.96 -20.52
CA LEU A 13 -0.65 14.82 -19.99
C LEU A 13 0.73 14.16 -20.16
N PHE A 14 0.84 12.86 -19.87
CA PHE A 14 2.09 12.15 -20.06
C PHE A 14 2.46 12.03 -21.54
N SER A 15 1.50 11.80 -22.44
CA SER A 15 1.74 11.80 -23.89
C SER A 15 2.32 13.13 -24.37
N GLN A 16 1.72 14.25 -23.95
CA GLN A 16 2.21 15.60 -24.27
C GLN A 16 3.61 15.85 -23.71
N TYR A 17 3.86 15.43 -22.47
CA TYR A 17 5.19 15.48 -21.85
C TYR A 17 6.24 14.73 -22.67
N VAL A 18 5.97 13.46 -23.02
CA VAL A 18 6.91 12.62 -23.80
C VAL A 18 7.13 13.21 -25.20
N LEU A 19 6.08 13.69 -25.86
CA LEU A 19 6.20 14.34 -27.16
C LEU A 19 7.10 15.57 -27.08
N THR A 20 6.94 16.39 -26.04
CA THR A 20 7.75 17.59 -25.80
C THR A 20 9.22 17.24 -25.60
N LYS A 21 9.52 16.26 -24.74
CA LYS A 21 10.90 15.78 -24.53
C LYS A 21 11.52 15.23 -25.81
N LYS A 22 10.75 14.45 -26.58
CA LYS A 22 11.20 13.94 -27.89
C LYS A 22 11.49 15.07 -28.87
N LEU A 23 10.64 16.10 -28.93
CA LEU A 23 10.85 17.26 -29.81
C LEU A 23 12.09 18.06 -29.40
N ASN A 24 12.24 18.35 -28.11
CA ASN A 24 13.38 19.11 -27.57
C ASN A 24 14.72 18.38 -27.74
N SER A 25 14.72 17.05 -27.75
CA SER A 25 15.93 16.26 -28.00
C SER A 25 16.44 16.37 -29.45
N GLY A 26 15.59 16.78 -30.40
CA GLY A 26 15.91 16.73 -31.84
C GLY A 26 16.03 15.32 -32.42
N LEU A 27 15.87 14.26 -31.62
CA LEU A 27 16.07 12.87 -32.05
C LEU A 27 14.88 12.31 -32.83
N ALA A 28 15.17 11.38 -33.74
CA ALA A 28 14.15 10.50 -34.30
C ALA A 28 13.57 9.58 -33.20
N ILE A 29 12.34 9.07 -33.37
CA ILE A 29 11.66 8.29 -32.32
C ILE A 29 12.46 7.06 -31.86
N GLY A 30 13.20 6.40 -32.76
CA GLY A 30 14.04 5.25 -32.41
C GLY A 30 15.19 5.64 -31.49
N ALA A 31 15.96 6.66 -31.88
CA ALA A 31 17.08 7.18 -31.10
C ALA A 31 16.63 7.78 -29.75
N PHE A 32 15.48 8.47 -29.71
CA PHE A 32 14.91 8.94 -28.45
C PHE A 32 14.50 7.79 -27.53
N ALA A 33 13.87 6.74 -28.10
CA ALA A 33 13.47 5.57 -27.33
C ALA A 33 14.69 4.86 -26.71
N GLU A 34 15.76 4.71 -27.48
CA GLU A 34 17.04 4.20 -27.00
C GLU A 34 17.66 5.09 -25.91
N SER A 35 17.70 6.41 -26.12
CA SER A 35 18.27 7.35 -25.15
C SER A 35 17.54 7.34 -23.82
N VAL A 36 16.23 7.07 -23.84
CA VAL A 36 15.43 6.95 -22.62
C VAL A 36 15.30 5.52 -22.11
N ASN A 37 15.95 4.52 -22.71
CA ASN A 37 15.86 3.11 -22.32
C ASN A 37 14.40 2.58 -22.29
N VAL A 38 13.65 2.84 -23.35
CA VAL A 38 12.29 2.35 -23.57
C VAL A 38 12.15 1.89 -25.01
N SER A 39 11.33 0.86 -25.29
CA SER A 39 11.16 0.40 -26.66
C SER A 39 10.49 1.47 -27.55
N LYS A 40 10.89 1.55 -28.83
CA LYS A 40 10.26 2.43 -29.83
C LYS A 40 8.74 2.24 -29.89
N GLY A 41 8.27 0.99 -29.80
CA GLY A 41 6.84 0.66 -29.82
C GLY A 41 6.10 1.23 -28.61
N GLU A 42 6.73 1.21 -27.43
CA GLU A 42 6.17 1.77 -26.20
C GLU A 42 6.07 3.30 -26.27
N ILE A 43 7.14 4.00 -26.70
CA ILE A 43 7.11 5.45 -26.91
C ILE A 43 6.03 5.84 -27.93
N SER A 44 5.92 5.09 -29.03
CA SER A 44 4.88 5.32 -30.04
C SER A 44 3.47 5.15 -29.49
N LYS A 45 3.22 4.12 -28.67
CA LYS A 45 1.92 3.91 -28.03
C LYS A 45 1.58 5.03 -27.04
N ILE A 46 2.56 5.52 -26.28
CA ILE A 46 2.37 6.63 -25.33
C ILE A 46 2.01 7.92 -26.08
N ILE A 47 2.83 8.33 -27.06
CA ILE A 47 2.60 9.56 -27.83
C ILE A 47 1.23 9.51 -28.55
N ASN A 48 0.88 8.36 -29.11
CA ASN A 48 -0.41 8.19 -29.80
C ASN A 48 -1.58 7.87 -28.86
N LYS A 49 -1.39 7.92 -27.53
CA LYS A 49 -2.43 7.66 -26.51
C LYS A 49 -3.12 6.31 -26.67
N LYS A 50 -2.39 5.31 -27.20
CA LYS A 50 -2.86 3.93 -27.42
C LYS A 50 -2.65 3.03 -26.20
N LYS A 51 -2.47 3.62 -25.01
CA LYS A 51 -2.30 2.92 -23.73
C LYS A 51 -3.42 3.29 -22.78
N LYS A 52 -3.83 2.32 -21.95
CA LYS A 52 -4.72 2.58 -20.81
C LYS A 52 -3.98 3.19 -19.61
N SER A 53 -2.69 2.87 -19.46
CA SER A 53 -1.82 3.39 -18.42
C SER A 53 -0.35 3.33 -18.85
N VAL A 54 0.50 4.09 -18.17
CA VAL A 54 1.97 4.07 -18.33
C VAL A 54 2.54 3.19 -17.23
N SER A 55 3.50 2.32 -17.55
CA SER A 55 4.17 1.52 -16.53
C SER A 55 5.13 2.39 -15.71
N LEU A 56 5.37 2.02 -14.45
CA LEU A 56 6.35 2.69 -13.58
C LEU A 56 7.73 2.77 -14.25
N HIS A 57 8.15 1.69 -14.91
CA HIS A 57 9.43 1.65 -15.63
C HIS A 57 9.49 2.68 -16.76
N SER A 58 8.45 2.74 -17.62
CA SER A 58 8.40 3.72 -18.71
C SER A 58 8.36 5.14 -18.15
N PHE A 59 7.57 5.40 -17.10
CA PHE A 59 7.49 6.71 -16.47
C PHE A 59 8.85 7.17 -15.94
N TYR A 60 9.50 6.34 -15.11
CA TYR A 60 10.80 6.65 -14.51
C TYR A 60 11.88 6.85 -15.57
N ASN A 61 12.00 5.89 -16.49
CA ASN A 61 13.04 5.90 -17.53
C ASN A 61 12.90 7.13 -18.43
N ILE A 62 11.69 7.47 -18.87
CA ILE A 62 11.48 8.66 -19.71
C ILE A 62 11.73 9.94 -18.91
N ALA A 63 11.29 10.03 -17.66
CA ALA A 63 11.52 11.19 -16.81
C ALA A 63 13.02 11.47 -16.61
N ILE A 64 13.74 10.50 -16.05
CA ILE A 64 15.15 10.67 -15.66
C ILE A 64 16.06 10.79 -16.88
N ASN A 65 15.92 9.88 -17.85
CA ASN A 65 16.85 9.84 -18.99
C ASN A 65 16.58 10.93 -20.04
N SER A 66 15.45 11.66 -19.94
CA SER A 66 15.23 12.89 -20.72
C SER A 66 15.72 14.16 -20.01
N GLY A 67 16.44 14.00 -18.88
CA GLY A 67 17.05 15.10 -18.14
C GLY A 67 16.10 15.85 -17.22
N ASP A 68 15.02 15.22 -16.77
CA ASP A 68 14.06 15.80 -15.81
C ASP A 68 14.12 15.13 -14.43
N THR A 69 13.40 15.71 -13.47
CA THR A 69 13.18 15.14 -12.14
C THR A 69 11.80 14.52 -12.02
N ILE A 70 11.63 13.56 -11.09
CA ILE A 70 10.33 12.93 -10.88
C ILE A 70 9.30 13.94 -10.38
N GLU A 71 9.71 14.91 -9.58
CA GLU A 71 8.90 16.00 -9.05
C GLU A 71 8.32 16.87 -10.16
N ASN A 72 9.14 17.27 -11.13
CA ASN A 72 8.69 18.06 -12.26
C ASN A 72 7.69 17.29 -13.13
N VAL A 73 8.00 16.03 -13.45
CA VAL A 73 7.09 15.21 -14.27
C VAL A 73 5.79 14.95 -13.53
N ARG A 74 5.84 14.73 -12.20
CA ARG A 74 4.66 14.62 -11.34
C ARG A 74 3.79 15.86 -11.44
N ASP A 75 4.39 17.05 -11.33
CA ASP A 75 3.66 18.32 -11.34
C ASP A 75 3.09 18.67 -12.73
N VAL A 76 3.59 18.04 -13.79
CA VAL A 76 3.00 18.12 -15.14
C VAL A 76 1.87 17.11 -15.33
N VAL A 77 2.04 15.87 -14.86
CA VAL A 77 1.18 14.74 -15.20
C VAL A 77 0.03 14.53 -14.22
N TYR A 78 0.24 14.84 -12.96
CA TYR A 78 -0.70 14.57 -11.87
C TYR A 78 -1.28 15.85 -11.26
N THR A 79 -1.42 16.91 -12.05
CA THR A 79 -2.00 18.20 -11.65
C THR A 79 -3.40 18.07 -11.03
N HIS A 80 -4.12 17.01 -11.40
CA HIS A 80 -5.46 16.69 -10.89
C HIS A 80 -5.48 15.76 -9.67
N ARG A 81 -4.34 15.20 -9.25
CA ARG A 81 -4.28 14.32 -8.06
C ARG A 81 -3.77 15.09 -6.85
N ASN A 82 -4.43 14.89 -5.71
CA ASN A 82 -3.88 15.30 -4.42
C ASN A 82 -2.92 14.22 -3.92
N LEU A 83 -1.62 14.51 -3.99
CA LEU A 83 -0.55 13.62 -3.53
C LEU A 83 -0.11 13.93 -2.08
N GLU A 84 -0.80 14.83 -1.38
CA GLU A 84 -0.53 15.08 0.04
C GLU A 84 -1.05 13.94 0.91
N LEU A 85 -0.22 13.53 1.87
CA LEU A 85 -0.63 12.57 2.88
C LEU A 85 -1.67 13.20 3.81
N LYS A 86 -2.71 12.42 4.15
CA LYS A 86 -3.70 12.84 5.15
C LYS A 86 -3.02 12.98 6.51
N LYS A 87 -2.89 14.21 7.00
CA LYS A 87 -2.29 14.52 8.31
C LYS A 87 -3.19 14.12 9.48
N ASN A 88 -4.50 14.26 9.31
CA ASN A 88 -5.51 13.99 10.35
C ASN A 88 -6.11 12.59 10.19
N TYR A 89 -5.29 11.55 10.20
CA TYR A 89 -5.80 10.18 10.20
C TYR A 89 -6.09 9.73 11.65
N LYS A 90 -7.24 9.08 11.85
CA LYS A 90 -7.51 8.34 13.08
C LYS A 90 -7.24 6.88 12.78
N LEU A 91 -6.32 6.29 13.51
CA LEU A 91 -6.19 4.83 13.52
C LEU A 91 -7.49 4.26 14.10
N GLU A 92 -7.96 3.17 13.50
CA GLU A 92 -9.05 2.39 14.09
C GLU A 92 -8.67 2.00 15.52
N LYS A 93 -9.63 2.13 16.43
CA LYS A 93 -9.43 1.69 17.82
C LYS A 93 -9.27 0.18 17.80
N ARG A 94 -8.20 -0.31 18.41
CA ARG A 94 -7.99 -1.75 18.63
C ARG A 94 -8.76 -2.19 19.87
N THR A 95 -9.13 -3.47 19.92
CA THR A 95 -9.56 -4.11 21.17
C THR A 95 -8.40 -4.10 22.17
N ASN A 96 -8.69 -4.41 23.45
CA ASN A 96 -7.63 -4.66 24.43
C ASN A 96 -6.68 -5.77 23.94
N PHE A 97 -7.22 -6.82 23.32
CA PHE A 97 -6.42 -7.89 22.75
C PHE A 97 -5.58 -7.43 21.57
N GLY A 98 -6.14 -6.70 20.61
CA GLY A 98 -5.38 -6.16 19.47
C GLY A 98 -4.30 -5.16 19.90
N THR A 99 -4.53 -4.42 20.98
CA THR A 99 -3.52 -3.56 21.62
C THR A 99 -2.42 -4.40 22.27
N PHE A 100 -2.81 -5.41 23.04
CA PHE A 100 -1.88 -6.35 23.66
C PHE A 100 -0.98 -7.04 22.64
N MET A 101 -1.55 -7.50 21.52
CA MET A 101 -0.81 -8.17 20.46
C MET A 101 0.17 -7.22 19.77
N ARG A 102 -0.25 -5.98 19.49
CA ARG A 102 0.66 -4.97 18.94
C ARG A 102 1.85 -4.71 19.85
N ASP A 103 1.58 -4.43 21.12
CA ASP A 103 2.61 -3.93 22.04
C ASP A 103 3.66 -5.01 22.38
N ASN A 104 3.33 -6.30 22.23
CA ASN A 104 4.19 -7.41 22.65
C ASN A 104 4.68 -8.31 21.49
N PHE A 105 3.98 -8.35 20.36
CA PHE A 105 4.18 -9.38 19.34
C PHE A 105 4.13 -8.90 17.87
N GLU A 106 3.61 -7.71 17.57
CA GLU A 106 3.67 -7.16 16.21
C GLU A 106 5.12 -6.78 15.86
N GLY A 107 5.63 -7.37 14.78
CA GLY A 107 7.04 -7.33 14.38
C GLY A 107 7.38 -8.66 13.72
N GLU A 108 7.77 -9.66 14.51
CA GLU A 108 8.06 -11.00 14.00
C GLU A 108 6.80 -11.80 13.64
N ASN A 109 5.67 -11.55 14.31
CA ASN A 109 4.40 -12.25 14.12
C ASN A 109 3.31 -11.28 13.65
N THR A 110 3.32 -10.95 12.36
CA THR A 110 2.27 -10.13 11.76
C THR A 110 0.92 -10.85 11.80
N PHE A 111 -0.16 -10.07 11.71
CA PHE A 111 -1.54 -10.56 11.64
C PHE A 111 -1.70 -11.71 10.63
N GLU A 112 -1.08 -11.59 9.46
CA GLU A 112 -1.12 -12.59 8.38
C GLU A 112 -0.41 -13.89 8.76
N LYS A 113 0.71 -13.81 9.50
CA LYS A 113 1.42 -15.00 9.99
C LYS A 113 0.60 -15.73 11.04
N ILE A 114 -0.10 -15.01 11.91
CA ILE A 114 -0.99 -15.61 12.90
C ILE A 114 -2.14 -16.30 12.18
N GLN A 115 -2.83 -15.61 11.28
CA GLN A 115 -3.91 -16.18 10.46
C GLN A 115 -3.48 -17.48 9.77
N SER A 116 -2.32 -17.46 9.10
CA SER A 116 -1.82 -18.60 8.34
C SER A 116 -1.43 -19.79 9.22
N LYS A 117 -0.95 -19.54 10.45
CA LYS A 117 -0.54 -20.59 11.40
C LYS A 117 -1.70 -21.18 12.19
N THR A 118 -2.72 -20.37 12.50
CA THR A 118 -3.84 -20.79 13.36
C THR A 118 -5.02 -21.34 12.58
N GLY A 119 -5.16 -20.96 11.30
CA GLY A 119 -6.34 -21.31 10.49
C GLY A 119 -7.63 -20.61 10.95
N ILE A 120 -7.53 -19.64 11.86
CA ILE A 120 -8.67 -18.80 12.26
C ILE A 120 -9.06 -17.94 11.06
N ASP A 121 -10.36 -17.85 10.81
CA ASP A 121 -10.90 -17.05 9.72
C ASP A 121 -10.42 -15.59 9.78
N LYS A 122 -10.18 -14.98 8.61
CA LYS A 122 -9.65 -13.62 8.52
C LYS A 122 -10.57 -12.61 9.20
N GLN A 123 -11.87 -12.71 8.95
CA GLN A 123 -12.86 -11.80 9.52
C GLN A 123 -12.91 -11.98 11.03
N ARG A 124 -12.87 -13.23 11.51
CA ARG A 124 -12.80 -13.53 12.94
C ARG A 124 -11.57 -12.91 13.62
N LEU A 125 -10.40 -13.01 13.00
CA LEU A 125 -9.19 -12.34 13.53
C LEU A 125 -9.29 -10.81 13.48
N ILE A 126 -9.87 -10.23 12.43
CA ILE A 126 -10.14 -8.78 12.38
C ILE A 126 -11.03 -8.37 13.56
N ASP A 127 -12.09 -9.14 13.83
CA ASP A 127 -13.02 -8.81 14.91
C ASP A 127 -12.35 -8.83 16.28
N ILE A 128 -11.46 -9.80 16.50
CA ILE A 128 -10.67 -9.96 17.71
C ILE A 128 -9.65 -8.82 17.89
N TYR A 129 -9.04 -8.31 16.82
CA TYR A 129 -7.99 -7.29 16.90
C TYR A 129 -8.53 -5.84 16.88
N PHE A 130 -9.55 -5.58 16.07
CA PHE A 130 -9.94 -4.22 15.68
C PHE A 130 -11.40 -3.87 16.03
N ASN A 131 -12.28 -4.85 16.25
CA ASN A 131 -13.71 -4.56 16.49
C ASN A 131 -14.10 -4.80 17.95
N THR A 132 -15.19 -5.53 18.20
CA THR A 132 -15.71 -5.82 19.55
C THR A 132 -15.56 -7.30 19.92
N GLY A 133 -14.85 -8.09 19.11
CA GLY A 133 -14.64 -9.50 19.35
C GLY A 133 -13.68 -9.74 20.51
N ALA A 134 -14.08 -10.57 21.47
CA ALA A 134 -13.14 -11.19 22.40
C ALA A 134 -12.67 -12.52 21.82
N PRO A 135 -11.38 -12.86 21.90
CA PRO A 135 -10.91 -14.19 21.53
C PRO A 135 -11.48 -15.24 22.48
N GLU A 136 -11.93 -16.35 21.94
CA GLU A 136 -12.26 -17.53 22.72
C GLU A 136 -10.98 -18.19 23.26
N PRO A 137 -11.04 -18.96 24.35
CA PRO A 137 -9.86 -19.58 24.93
C PRO A 137 -9.08 -20.46 23.94
N TYR A 138 -9.77 -21.23 23.09
CA TYR A 138 -9.08 -22.06 22.09
C TYR A 138 -8.37 -21.21 21.02
N GLU A 139 -8.96 -20.09 20.59
CA GLU A 139 -8.35 -19.14 19.65
C GLU A 139 -7.08 -18.57 20.27
N PHE A 140 -7.13 -18.23 21.55
CA PHE A 140 -6.00 -17.71 22.30
C PHE A 140 -4.85 -18.74 22.40
N LEU A 141 -5.14 -20.02 22.67
CA LEU A 141 -4.14 -21.10 22.68
C LEU A 141 -3.47 -21.29 21.30
N LEU A 142 -4.26 -21.20 20.23
CA LEU A 142 -3.72 -21.29 18.86
C LEU A 142 -2.78 -20.11 18.59
N ILE A 143 -3.17 -18.90 19.01
CA ILE A 143 -2.34 -17.70 18.85
C ILE A 143 -1.06 -17.82 19.69
N GLU A 144 -1.12 -18.29 20.94
CA GLU A 144 0.06 -18.57 21.78
C GLU A 144 1.05 -19.48 21.08
N LYS A 145 0.55 -20.59 20.52
CA LYS A 145 1.36 -21.52 19.75
C LYS A 145 1.96 -20.85 18.51
N ALA A 146 1.20 -20.01 17.81
CA ALA A 146 1.68 -19.29 16.63
C ALA A 146 2.83 -18.32 16.94
N VAL A 147 2.80 -17.69 18.13
CA VAL A 147 3.87 -16.81 18.64
C VAL A 147 4.94 -17.53 19.46
N LYS A 148 4.93 -18.87 19.47
CA LYS A 148 5.90 -19.74 20.18
C LYS A 148 5.93 -19.56 21.71
N LYS A 149 4.80 -19.19 22.31
CA LYS A 149 4.62 -19.17 23.77
C LYS A 149 4.09 -20.51 24.26
N LYS A 150 4.30 -20.82 25.55
CA LYS A 150 3.68 -22.00 26.14
C LYS A 150 2.18 -21.76 26.38
N PRO A 151 1.35 -22.82 26.36
CA PRO A 151 -0.07 -22.71 26.67
C PRO A 151 -0.32 -22.00 28.01
N GLY A 152 -1.14 -20.95 27.97
CA GLY A 152 -1.56 -20.16 29.13
C GLY A 152 -0.63 -19.02 29.56
N GLU A 153 0.60 -18.93 29.02
CA GLU A 153 1.52 -17.84 29.36
C GLU A 153 0.97 -16.48 28.94
N MET A 154 0.54 -16.38 27.68
CA MET A 154 0.02 -15.14 27.12
C MET A 154 -1.38 -14.83 27.66
N MET A 155 -2.20 -15.86 27.92
CA MET A 155 -3.52 -15.69 28.55
C MET A 155 -3.37 -15.04 29.91
N LYS A 156 -2.43 -15.52 30.72
CA LYS A 156 -2.13 -14.96 32.04
C LYS A 156 -1.70 -13.50 31.92
N GLU A 157 -0.72 -13.21 31.08
CA GLU A 157 -0.23 -11.85 30.81
C GLU A 157 -1.38 -10.91 30.39
N TYR A 158 -2.29 -11.38 29.53
CA TYR A 158 -3.44 -10.59 29.07
C TYR A 158 -4.46 -10.31 30.17
N ILE A 159 -4.86 -11.33 30.93
CA ILE A 159 -5.86 -11.18 32.02
C ILE A 159 -5.33 -10.28 33.13
N GLU A 160 -4.04 -10.41 33.48
CA GLU A 160 -3.40 -9.56 34.49
C GLU A 160 -3.30 -8.10 34.05
N LYS A 161 -3.03 -7.85 32.75
CA LYS A 161 -2.94 -6.50 32.20
C LYS A 161 -4.32 -5.84 31.97
N PHE A 162 -5.33 -6.63 31.63
CA PHE A 162 -6.68 -6.16 31.34
C PHE A 162 -7.73 -6.86 32.22
N PRO A 163 -7.71 -6.64 33.55
CA PRO A 163 -8.64 -7.28 34.46
C PRO A 163 -10.08 -6.83 34.17
N VAL A 164 -11.02 -7.77 34.26
CA VAL A 164 -12.45 -7.45 34.20
C VAL A 164 -12.80 -6.60 35.40
N LYS A 165 -13.12 -5.32 35.18
CA LYS A 165 -13.63 -4.45 36.25
C LYS A 165 -14.98 -5.01 36.67
N LYS A 166 -15.08 -5.56 37.88
CA LYS A 166 -16.38 -5.85 38.50
C LYS A 166 -17.14 -4.54 38.57
N GLY A 167 -18.28 -4.46 37.89
CA GLY A 167 -19.21 -3.36 38.07
C GLY A 167 -19.60 -3.31 39.54
N LYS A 168 -19.64 -2.11 40.13
CA LYS A 168 -20.35 -1.93 41.39
C LYS A 168 -21.82 -2.21 41.08
N GLU A 169 -22.34 -3.31 41.61
CA GLU A 169 -23.78 -3.50 41.79
C GLU A 169 -24.35 -2.36 42.64
#